data_AF-A0A497DF69-F1
#
_entry.id   AF-A0A497DF69-F1
#
_cell.length_a   1.000
_cell.length_b   1.000
_cell.length_c   1.000
_cell.angle_alpha   90.00
_cell.angle_beta   90.00
_cell.angle_gamma   90.00
#
_symmetry.space_group_name_H-M   'P 1'
#
loop_
_entity.id
_entity.type
_entity.pdbx_description
1 polymer ?
#
loop_
_entity_poly.entity_id
_entity_poly.type
_entity_poly.pdbx_seq_one_letter_code
_entity_poly.pdbx_strand_id
1 'polypeptide(L)'
;MKKILFILLAFLAVSCSKEKFAELNEDVKNPTNVPGETLFSNAEKNMSDQIASTNVNRNNFKLWAQYWTETTYTDESNYDIFNRRVPDNAFRTFYRDVLMDMKRSSELISANTPVGEDGLKVQKNKLAIIDIVMVYTYDRLETMFGNIPYTQALDVDNVLPAYDDALTVHKDLMARIDADIAALVDGADSFGSADLIYNGDVAAWKMFANSLKLKMAIEIADVDSESAAVKAAAEAAAPNVFASSDDDAVLDYMGATPNTNPLYVDLTLSGRHDFVPANTIVDIMNGLNDPRRDAYFDLIDGQTEYVGGDYGYSSAYDNYSHIDAYIMQTPTLGNPLLTYSEVQFYLAEANERGFNVGGSAEDHYNEAITSSMAGWGIPQADIDTYLAQPEVAYSTANGTWQEKIGTQAWIAFYTRGYLGWTEWRRLDFPIFNLPPAITSYDEIPVRYTFPNGEQTLNGANYTTAAAAIGGDLLTTKLYWDKH
;
A
#
# COMPACT_ATOMS: atom_id res chain seq x y z
N MET A 1 -67.54 -21.41 27.45
CA MET A 1 -66.78 -20.74 26.36
C MET A 1 -66.08 -19.45 26.79
N LYS A 2 -66.72 -18.50 27.50
CA LYS A 2 -66.05 -17.25 27.95
C LYS A 2 -64.82 -17.45 28.86
N LYS A 3 -64.80 -18.49 29.70
CA LYS A 3 -63.66 -18.80 30.59
C LYS A 3 -62.46 -19.46 29.88
N ILE A 4 -62.69 -20.13 28.74
CA ILE A 4 -61.61 -20.76 27.94
C ILE A 4 -60.93 -19.70 27.06
N LEU A 5 -61.68 -18.71 26.58
CA LEU A 5 -61.14 -17.58 25.82
C LEU A 5 -60.16 -16.72 26.65
N PHE A 6 -60.44 -16.52 27.95
CA PHE A 6 -59.56 -15.76 28.85
C PHE A 6 -58.26 -16.50 29.18
N ILE A 7 -58.28 -17.84 29.23
CA ILE A 7 -57.07 -18.65 29.45
C ILE A 7 -56.21 -18.66 28.17
N LEU A 8 -56.83 -18.71 26.98
CA LEU A 8 -56.09 -18.59 25.71
C LEU A 8 -55.48 -17.19 25.51
N LEU A 9 -56.16 -16.12 25.94
CA LEU A 9 -55.63 -14.75 25.86
C LEU A 9 -54.49 -14.50 26.87
N ALA A 10 -54.53 -15.16 28.03
CA ALA A 10 -53.47 -15.08 29.03
C ALA A 10 -52.18 -15.81 28.60
N PHE A 11 -52.29 -16.89 27.81
CA PHE A 11 -51.14 -17.59 27.24
C PHE A 11 -50.46 -16.83 26.08
N LEU A 12 -51.20 -15.97 25.36
CA LEU A 12 -50.64 -15.12 24.30
C LEU A 12 -49.81 -13.94 24.84
N ALA A 13 -50.02 -13.51 26.09
CA ALA A 13 -49.28 -12.41 26.69
C ALA A 13 -47.90 -12.81 27.25
N VAL A 14 -47.60 -14.11 27.36
CA VAL A 14 -46.33 -14.63 27.92
C VAL A 14 -45.33 -15.03 26.82
N SER A 15 -45.73 -15.01 25.54
CA SER A 15 -44.86 -15.44 24.42
C SER A 15 -43.95 -14.36 23.84
N CYS A 16 -44.06 -13.11 24.28
CA CYS A 16 -43.16 -12.03 23.88
C CYS A 16 -42.26 -11.65 25.05
N SER A 17 -41.37 -12.56 25.47
CA SER A 17 -40.28 -12.20 26.36
C SER A 17 -39.37 -11.20 25.64
N LYS A 18 -39.35 -9.94 26.08
CA LYS A 18 -38.40 -8.91 25.63
C LYS A 18 -36.95 -9.42 25.64
N GLU A 19 -36.63 -10.34 26.54
CA GLU A 19 -35.32 -10.99 26.66
C GLU A 19 -34.92 -11.78 25.41
N LYS A 20 -35.83 -12.54 24.77
CA LYS A 20 -35.52 -13.22 23.50
C LYS A 20 -35.29 -12.28 22.32
N PHE A 21 -35.88 -11.09 22.34
CA PHE A 21 -35.59 -10.06 21.35
C PHE A 21 -34.30 -9.30 21.67
N ALA A 22 -33.90 -9.22 22.94
CA ALA A 22 -32.61 -8.72 23.35
C ALA A 22 -31.49 -9.69 22.92
N GLU A 23 -31.65 -11.00 23.15
CA GLU A 23 -30.71 -12.05 22.70
C GLU A 23 -30.50 -12.09 21.17
N LEU A 24 -31.52 -11.71 20.38
CA LEU A 24 -31.39 -11.59 18.92
C LEU A 24 -30.59 -10.36 18.46
N ASN A 25 -30.39 -9.38 19.36
CA ASN A 25 -29.56 -8.20 19.17
C ASN A 25 -28.29 -8.24 20.02
N GLU A 26 -28.05 -9.33 20.75
CA GLU A 26 -26.76 -9.58 21.39
C GLU A 26 -25.79 -10.02 20.32
N ASP A 27 -24.71 -9.25 20.16
CA ASP A 27 -23.62 -9.57 19.26
C ASP A 27 -22.87 -10.81 19.77
N VAL A 28 -23.35 -11.97 19.33
CA VAL A 28 -22.74 -13.29 19.58
C VAL A 28 -21.61 -13.61 18.59
N LYS A 29 -21.31 -12.72 17.64
CA LYS A 29 -20.25 -12.93 16.64
C LYS A 29 -18.91 -12.38 17.08
N ASN A 30 -18.92 -11.28 17.86
CA ASN A 30 -17.71 -10.68 18.39
C ASN A 30 -17.30 -11.29 19.74
N PRO A 31 -16.00 -11.54 19.99
CA PRO A 31 -15.55 -12.04 21.29
C PRO A 31 -15.83 -11.01 22.39
N THR A 32 -16.17 -11.48 23.59
CA THR A 32 -16.63 -10.62 24.70
C THR A 32 -15.55 -9.71 25.28
N ASN A 33 -14.26 -9.99 25.02
CA ASN A 33 -13.11 -9.15 25.34
C ASN A 33 -11.96 -9.48 24.36
N VAL A 34 -11.72 -8.61 23.39
CA VAL A 34 -10.53 -8.66 22.51
C VAL A 34 -9.57 -7.56 22.97
N PRO A 35 -8.32 -7.86 23.35
CA PRO A 35 -7.33 -6.81 23.69
C PRO A 35 -7.07 -5.89 22.49
N GLY A 36 -6.89 -4.59 22.73
CA GLY A 36 -6.60 -3.63 21.65
C GLY A 36 -5.34 -4.00 20.87
N GLU A 37 -4.33 -4.53 21.55
CA GLU A 37 -3.09 -5.03 20.96
C GLU A 37 -3.33 -6.12 19.90
N THR A 38 -4.32 -7.01 20.11
CA THR A 38 -4.60 -8.08 19.14
C THR A 38 -5.32 -7.58 17.88
N LEU A 39 -6.13 -6.52 18.02
CA LEU A 39 -6.75 -5.86 16.86
C LEU A 39 -5.70 -5.08 16.07
N PHE A 40 -4.75 -4.46 16.76
CA PHE A 40 -3.60 -3.80 16.13
C PHE A 40 -2.81 -4.80 15.26
N SER A 41 -2.39 -5.94 15.82
CA SER A 41 -1.67 -6.97 15.05
C SER A 41 -2.48 -7.49 13.86
N ASN A 42 -3.79 -7.68 14.05
CA ASN A 42 -4.68 -8.15 12.98
C ASN A 42 -4.78 -7.13 11.83
N ALA A 43 -4.89 -5.84 12.16
CA ALA A 43 -4.94 -4.77 11.19
C ALA A 43 -3.64 -4.66 10.37
N GLU A 44 -2.47 -4.72 11.02
CA GLU A 44 -1.17 -4.73 10.33
C GLU A 44 -1.06 -5.91 9.35
N LYS A 45 -1.45 -7.10 9.80
CA LYS A 45 -1.45 -8.29 8.95
C LYS A 45 -2.41 -8.15 7.77
N ASN A 46 -3.65 -7.74 7.99
CA ASN A 46 -4.64 -7.58 6.91
C ASN A 46 -4.21 -6.52 5.88
N MET A 47 -3.61 -5.43 6.35
CA MET A 47 -3.03 -4.41 5.48
C MET A 47 -1.91 -4.99 4.62
N SER A 48 -0.95 -5.67 5.24
CA SER A 48 0.16 -6.30 4.53
C SER A 48 -0.30 -7.39 3.57
N ASP A 49 -1.28 -8.21 3.96
CA ASP A 49 -1.84 -9.27 3.12
C ASP A 49 -2.43 -8.70 1.81
N GLN A 50 -3.18 -7.60 1.93
CA GLN A 50 -3.78 -6.90 0.79
C GLN A 50 -2.73 -6.27 -0.13
N ILE A 51 -1.64 -5.73 0.44
CA ILE A 51 -0.54 -5.11 -0.31
C ILE A 51 0.30 -6.16 -1.05
N ALA A 52 0.64 -7.25 -0.38
CA ALA A 52 1.55 -8.28 -0.88
C ALA A 52 0.91 -9.15 -1.98
N SER A 53 -0.37 -9.47 -1.86
CA SER A 53 -1.08 -10.39 -2.76
C SER A 53 -0.95 -10.00 -4.24
N THR A 54 -0.98 -11.02 -5.10
CA THR A 54 -1.14 -10.86 -6.55
C THR A 54 -2.46 -11.46 -7.05
N ASN A 55 -3.33 -11.84 -6.11
CA ASN A 55 -4.61 -12.41 -6.45
C ASN A 55 -5.40 -11.38 -7.27
N VAL A 56 -5.72 -11.76 -8.49
CA VAL A 56 -6.47 -10.95 -9.46
C VAL A 56 -7.88 -10.53 -8.98
N ASN A 57 -8.36 -11.06 -7.85
CA ASN A 57 -9.59 -10.59 -7.20
C ASN A 57 -9.34 -9.56 -6.10
N ARG A 58 -8.09 -9.36 -5.67
CA ARG A 58 -7.72 -8.52 -4.53
C ARG A 58 -6.79 -7.38 -4.92
N ASN A 59 -5.77 -7.64 -5.74
CA ASN A 59 -4.70 -6.70 -6.03
C ASN A 59 -4.10 -6.97 -7.42
N ASN A 60 -4.25 -6.00 -8.32
CA ASN A 60 -3.77 -6.08 -9.70
C ASN A 60 -2.58 -5.15 -9.97
N PHE A 61 -2.06 -4.46 -8.96
CA PHE A 61 -1.11 -3.37 -9.20
C PHE A 61 0.25 -3.85 -9.74
N LYS A 62 0.61 -5.13 -9.55
CA LYS A 62 1.82 -5.71 -10.18
C LYS A 62 1.67 -5.87 -11.69
N LEU A 63 0.43 -6.10 -12.15
CA LEU A 63 0.10 -6.08 -13.58
C LEU A 63 0.07 -4.64 -14.07
N TRP A 64 -0.58 -3.73 -13.35
CA TRP A 64 -0.70 -2.33 -13.79
C TRP A 64 0.62 -1.56 -13.81
N ALA A 65 1.56 -1.91 -12.92
CA ALA A 65 2.93 -1.41 -12.97
C ALA A 65 3.78 -2.10 -14.05
N GLN A 66 3.22 -3.04 -14.80
CA GLN A 66 3.89 -3.83 -15.83
C GLN A 66 5.13 -4.58 -15.36
N TYR A 67 5.10 -5.02 -14.10
CA TYR A 67 6.10 -5.95 -13.59
C TYR A 67 5.81 -7.35 -14.10
N TRP A 68 4.54 -7.76 -14.04
CA TRP A 68 4.08 -9.08 -14.45
C TRP A 68 3.04 -8.97 -15.56
N THR A 69 2.86 -10.05 -16.31
CA THR A 69 1.73 -10.23 -17.23
C THR A 69 1.18 -11.64 -17.11
N GLU A 70 0.03 -11.87 -17.74
CA GLU A 70 -0.77 -13.07 -17.53
C GLU A 70 -0.59 -14.11 -18.62
N THR A 71 -0.65 -15.38 -18.21
CA THR A 71 -0.39 -16.50 -19.12
C THR A 71 -1.63 -16.88 -19.94
N THR A 72 -2.83 -16.67 -19.39
CA THR A 72 -4.08 -17.20 -19.98
C THR A 72 -5.22 -16.19 -19.96
N TYR A 73 -5.61 -15.69 -18.79
CA TYR A 73 -6.70 -14.71 -18.63
C TYR A 73 -6.06 -13.34 -18.54
N THR A 74 -6.18 -12.52 -19.57
CA THR A 74 -5.37 -11.29 -19.71
C THR A 74 -6.15 -10.02 -19.39
N ASP A 75 -7.37 -10.13 -18.87
CA ASP A 75 -8.27 -9.02 -18.58
C ASP A 75 -7.55 -7.95 -17.74
N GLU A 76 -6.89 -8.36 -16.66
CA GLU A 76 -6.25 -7.44 -15.73
C GLU A 76 -5.00 -6.76 -16.30
N SER A 77 -4.19 -7.49 -17.06
CA SER A 77 -3.07 -6.95 -17.85
C SER A 77 -3.53 -6.02 -18.98
N ASN A 78 -4.78 -6.15 -19.42
CA ASN A 78 -5.43 -5.26 -20.39
C ASN A 78 -6.25 -4.16 -19.72
N TYR A 79 -6.09 -3.97 -18.41
CA TYR A 79 -6.78 -2.95 -17.62
C TYR A 79 -8.31 -3.13 -17.53
N ASP A 80 -8.85 -4.30 -17.88
CA ASP A 80 -10.24 -4.66 -17.62
C ASP A 80 -10.35 -5.28 -16.22
N ILE A 81 -10.99 -4.55 -15.31
CA ILE A 81 -11.30 -5.03 -13.96
C ILE A 81 -12.79 -5.09 -13.68
N PHE A 82 -13.65 -4.82 -14.68
CA PHE A 82 -15.09 -4.68 -14.49
C PHE A 82 -15.80 -6.02 -14.24
N ASN A 83 -15.19 -7.12 -14.68
CA ASN A 83 -15.67 -8.47 -14.39
C ASN A 83 -15.31 -8.93 -12.97
N ARG A 84 -14.57 -8.11 -12.20
CA ARG A 84 -14.12 -8.42 -10.85
C ARG A 84 -14.49 -7.31 -9.87
N ARG A 85 -14.34 -7.65 -8.58
CA ARG A 85 -14.63 -6.75 -7.45
C ARG A 85 -13.34 -6.25 -6.79
N VAL A 86 -12.30 -6.00 -7.59
CA VAL A 86 -10.98 -5.62 -7.08
C VAL A 86 -11.04 -4.30 -6.29
N PRO A 87 -11.65 -3.22 -6.82
CA PRO A 87 -11.80 -1.97 -6.06
C PRO A 87 -12.64 -2.18 -4.80
N ASP A 88 -13.75 -2.93 -4.89
CA ASP A 88 -14.60 -3.26 -3.73
C ASP A 88 -13.83 -4.04 -2.65
N ASN A 89 -12.96 -4.97 -3.04
CA ASN A 89 -12.20 -5.80 -2.11
C ASN A 89 -11.08 -5.00 -1.43
N ALA A 90 -10.35 -4.17 -2.17
CA ALA A 90 -9.35 -3.27 -1.60
C ALA A 90 -10.00 -2.28 -0.61
N PHE A 91 -11.06 -1.59 -1.05
CA PHE A 91 -11.81 -0.65 -0.22
C PHE A 91 -12.35 -1.32 1.05
N ARG A 92 -13.00 -2.48 0.91
CA ARG A 92 -13.51 -3.23 2.06
C ARG A 92 -12.40 -3.63 3.02
N THR A 93 -11.26 -4.11 2.52
CA THR A 93 -10.16 -4.57 3.40
C THR A 93 -9.60 -3.39 4.19
N PHE A 94 -9.29 -2.28 3.54
CA PHE A 94 -8.75 -1.11 4.25
C PHE A 94 -9.74 -0.51 5.25
N TYR A 95 -11.03 -0.34 4.90
CA TYR A 95 -12.00 0.21 5.85
C TYR A 95 -12.37 -0.77 6.96
N ARG A 96 -12.77 -1.99 6.61
CA ARG A 96 -13.36 -2.94 7.56
C ARG A 96 -12.31 -3.71 8.35
N ASP A 97 -11.22 -4.12 7.72
CA ASP A 97 -10.26 -5.06 8.33
C ASP A 97 -9.02 -4.35 8.89
N VAL A 98 -8.77 -3.11 8.48
CA VAL A 98 -7.62 -2.30 8.96
C VAL A 98 -8.12 -1.12 9.79
N LEU A 99 -8.81 -0.16 9.19
CA LEU A 99 -9.20 1.09 9.86
C LEU A 99 -10.19 0.88 11.02
N MET A 100 -11.19 0.01 10.86
CA MET A 100 -12.11 -0.33 11.95
C MET A 100 -11.41 -1.03 13.12
N ASP A 101 -10.48 -1.95 12.84
CA ASP A 101 -9.70 -2.64 13.88
C ASP A 101 -8.75 -1.67 14.58
N MET A 102 -8.12 -0.75 13.85
CA MET A 102 -7.30 0.32 14.42
C MET A 102 -8.11 1.28 15.29
N LYS A 103 -9.28 1.73 14.82
CA LYS A 103 -10.21 2.55 15.62
C LYS A 103 -10.61 1.82 16.90
N ARG A 104 -10.97 0.54 16.80
CA ARG A 104 -11.38 -0.27 17.95
C ARG A 104 -10.22 -0.51 18.92
N SER A 105 -9.01 -0.72 18.41
CA SER A 105 -7.79 -0.80 19.21
C SER A 105 -7.58 0.50 19.98
N SER A 106 -7.66 1.66 19.32
CA SER A 106 -7.52 2.97 19.95
C SER A 106 -8.53 3.20 21.07
N GLU A 107 -9.81 2.85 20.85
CA GLU A 107 -10.87 2.95 21.87
C GLU A 107 -10.55 2.09 23.11
N LEU A 108 -10.12 0.85 22.90
CA LEU A 108 -9.80 -0.09 23.98
C LEU A 108 -8.55 0.34 24.75
N ILE A 109 -7.50 0.76 24.04
CA ILE A 109 -6.26 1.28 24.65
C ILE A 109 -6.55 2.55 25.45
N SER A 110 -7.39 3.46 24.94
CA SER A 110 -7.79 4.68 25.62
C SER A 110 -8.63 4.41 26.87
N ALA A 111 -9.46 3.36 26.86
CA ALA A 111 -10.29 2.97 28.00
C ALA A 111 -9.48 2.37 29.17
N ASN A 112 -8.25 1.90 28.90
CA ASN A 112 -7.37 1.39 29.96
C ASN A 112 -6.91 2.54 30.87
N THR A 113 -6.94 2.30 32.19
CA THR A 113 -6.37 3.26 33.15
C THR A 113 -4.86 3.07 33.23
N PRO A 114 -4.04 4.05 32.80
CA PRO A 114 -2.60 3.93 32.87
C PRO A 114 -2.10 3.89 34.31
N VAL A 115 -1.09 3.07 34.58
CA VAL A 115 -0.46 2.99 35.91
C VAL A 115 0.70 3.96 35.99
N GLY A 116 0.49 5.09 36.65
CA GLY A 116 1.51 6.12 36.85
C GLY A 116 1.94 6.82 35.55
N GLU A 117 3.02 7.60 35.64
CA GLU A 117 3.54 8.38 34.51
C GLU A 117 4.06 7.49 33.37
N ASP A 118 4.70 6.37 33.68
CA ASP A 118 5.23 5.47 32.66
C ASP A 118 4.11 4.76 31.90
N GLY A 119 3.05 4.31 32.61
CA GLY A 119 1.86 3.77 31.95
C GLY A 119 1.19 4.77 31.00
N LEU A 120 1.23 6.06 31.33
CA LEU A 120 0.69 7.12 30.46
C LEU A 120 1.53 7.29 29.19
N LYS A 121 2.86 7.23 29.29
CA LYS A 121 3.76 7.29 28.12
C LYS A 121 3.53 6.11 27.19
N VAL A 122 3.41 4.90 27.75
CA VAL A 122 3.12 3.68 26.97
C VAL A 122 1.78 3.80 26.24
N GLN A 123 0.73 4.27 26.92
CA GLN A 123 -0.57 4.50 26.30
C GLN A 123 -0.46 5.53 25.16
N LYS A 124 0.26 6.64 25.37
CA LYS A 124 0.48 7.68 24.36
C LYS A 124 1.21 7.13 23.13
N ASN A 125 2.26 6.33 23.33
CA ASN A 125 2.98 5.67 22.24
C ASN A 125 2.09 4.74 21.43
N LYS A 126 1.29 3.89 22.10
CA LYS A 126 0.36 3.00 21.41
C LYS A 126 -0.66 3.76 20.56
N LEU A 127 -1.23 4.84 21.10
CA LEU A 127 -2.23 5.63 20.38
C LEU A 127 -1.63 6.35 19.16
N ALA A 128 -0.42 6.93 19.29
CA ALA A 128 0.27 7.55 18.17
C ALA A 128 0.64 6.54 17.08
N ILE A 129 1.12 5.34 17.45
CA ILE A 129 1.43 4.27 16.50
C ILE A 129 0.17 3.79 15.76
N ILE A 130 -0.95 3.64 16.47
CA ILE A 130 -2.24 3.32 15.81
C ILE A 130 -2.59 4.39 14.77
N ASP A 131 -2.46 5.67 15.12
CA ASP A 131 -2.81 6.77 14.21
C ASP A 131 -1.90 6.82 12.99
N ILE A 132 -0.58 6.60 13.17
CA ILE A 132 0.39 6.47 12.08
C ILE A 132 -0.02 5.40 11.06
N VAL A 133 -0.45 4.21 11.51
CA VAL A 133 -0.92 3.15 10.61
C VAL A 133 -2.24 3.52 9.94
N MET A 134 -3.14 4.21 10.65
CA MET A 134 -4.36 4.74 10.05
C MET A 134 -4.05 5.79 8.99
N VAL A 135 -3.07 6.69 9.21
CA VAL A 135 -2.65 7.67 8.22
C VAL A 135 -2.10 6.99 6.97
N TYR A 136 -1.17 6.04 7.12
CA TYR A 136 -0.67 5.25 5.99
C TYR A 136 -1.80 4.56 5.21
N THR A 137 -2.82 4.07 5.91
CA THR A 137 -3.97 3.39 5.27
C THR A 137 -4.87 4.37 4.52
N TYR A 138 -5.14 5.54 5.08
CA TYR A 138 -5.96 6.57 4.43
C TYR A 138 -5.26 7.21 3.24
N ASP A 139 -3.95 7.47 3.35
CA ASP A 139 -3.09 7.93 2.25
C ASP A 139 -3.23 7.02 1.03
N ARG A 140 -3.12 5.70 1.24
CA ARG A 140 -3.36 4.70 0.18
C ARG A 140 -4.77 4.74 -0.39
N LEU A 141 -5.79 4.95 0.45
CA LEU A 141 -7.16 5.01 -0.01
C LEU A 141 -7.40 6.23 -0.92
N GLU A 142 -6.96 7.42 -0.52
CA GLU A 142 -7.17 8.61 -1.35
C GLU A 142 -6.33 8.59 -2.63
N THR A 143 -5.15 8.00 -2.61
CA THR A 143 -4.25 7.88 -3.78
C THR A 143 -4.65 6.76 -4.74
N MET A 144 -5.51 5.84 -4.29
CA MET A 144 -6.18 4.85 -5.13
C MET A 144 -7.49 5.36 -5.71
N PHE A 145 -8.31 6.06 -4.92
CA PHE A 145 -9.72 6.31 -5.26
C PHE A 145 -10.06 7.78 -5.51
N GLY A 146 -9.26 8.74 -5.02
CA GLY A 146 -9.60 10.15 -4.97
C GLY A 146 -10.35 10.48 -3.70
N ASN A 147 -11.49 11.19 -3.79
CA ASN A 147 -12.29 11.54 -2.63
C ASN A 147 -12.75 10.27 -1.90
N ILE A 148 -12.76 10.27 -0.56
CA ILE A 148 -13.07 9.07 0.23
C ILE A 148 -13.87 9.39 1.49
N PRO A 149 -14.65 8.43 2.03
CA PRO A 149 -15.20 8.55 3.37
C PRO A 149 -14.09 8.72 4.42
N TYR A 150 -14.00 9.91 5.02
CA TYR A 150 -12.94 10.20 5.99
C TYR A 150 -13.51 10.67 7.34
N THR A 151 -13.93 11.93 7.46
CA THR A 151 -14.42 12.50 8.73
C THR A 151 -15.72 11.86 9.23
N GLN A 152 -16.50 11.29 8.33
CA GLN A 152 -17.78 10.61 8.62
C GLN A 152 -17.67 9.08 8.60
N ALA A 153 -16.48 8.54 8.30
CA ALA A 153 -16.27 7.10 8.19
C ALA A 153 -16.14 6.42 9.56
N LEU A 154 -16.13 5.09 9.54
CA LEU A 154 -15.93 4.22 10.71
C LEU A 154 -16.97 4.41 11.83
N ASP A 155 -18.10 5.02 11.50
CA ASP A 155 -19.27 5.15 12.36
C ASP A 155 -20.35 4.17 11.91
N VAL A 156 -20.66 3.21 12.78
CA VAL A 156 -21.65 2.15 12.53
C VAL A 156 -23.07 2.69 12.42
N ASP A 157 -23.34 3.85 13.00
CA ASP A 157 -24.64 4.51 12.94
C ASP A 157 -24.79 5.37 11.67
N ASN A 158 -23.67 5.75 11.04
CA ASN A 158 -23.65 6.46 9.78
C ASN A 158 -23.40 5.51 8.59
N VAL A 159 -24.47 4.91 8.09
CA VAL A 159 -24.41 3.97 6.97
C VAL A 159 -24.27 4.64 5.59
N LEU A 160 -24.25 5.99 5.53
CA LEU A 160 -24.14 6.79 4.29
C LEU A 160 -23.11 7.91 4.45
N PRO A 161 -21.83 7.60 4.75
CA PRO A 161 -20.83 8.63 4.97
C PRO A 161 -20.59 9.44 3.70
N ALA A 162 -20.43 10.76 3.87
CA ALA A 162 -19.97 11.64 2.82
C ALA A 162 -18.52 11.34 2.46
N TYR A 163 -18.17 11.66 1.22
CA TYR A 163 -16.81 11.53 0.69
C TYR A 163 -16.14 12.89 0.80
N ASP A 164 -15.06 12.95 1.56
CA ASP A 164 -14.28 14.15 1.75
C ASP A 164 -13.33 14.35 0.56
N ASP A 165 -13.02 15.62 0.29
CA ASP A 165 -12.09 16.01 -0.76
C ASP A 165 -10.68 15.46 -0.49
N ALA A 166 -10.10 14.77 -1.48
CA ALA A 166 -8.83 14.07 -1.31
C ALA A 166 -7.68 15.01 -0.91
N LEU A 167 -7.51 16.17 -1.57
CA LEU A 167 -6.46 17.10 -1.17
C LEU A 167 -6.63 17.60 0.28
N THR A 168 -7.88 17.79 0.71
CA THR A 168 -8.20 18.14 2.10
C THR A 168 -7.85 17.01 3.07
N VAL A 169 -8.16 15.76 2.71
CA VAL A 169 -7.78 14.56 3.48
C VAL A 169 -6.26 14.48 3.59
N HIS A 170 -5.51 14.50 2.48
CA HIS A 170 -4.05 14.48 2.47
C HIS A 170 -3.42 15.47 3.44
N LYS A 171 -3.91 16.72 3.45
CA LYS A 171 -3.40 17.78 4.33
C LYS A 171 -3.69 17.52 5.81
N ASP A 172 -4.84 16.94 6.12
CA ASP A 172 -5.18 16.52 7.47
C ASP A 172 -4.29 15.34 7.91
N LEU A 173 -4.05 14.37 7.02
CA LEU A 173 -3.16 13.24 7.27
C LEU A 173 -1.71 13.71 7.56
N MET A 174 -1.18 14.67 6.80
CA MET A 174 0.14 15.27 7.09
C MET A 174 0.17 15.95 8.46
N ALA A 175 -0.91 16.63 8.85
CA ALA A 175 -1.01 17.28 10.17
C ALA A 175 -1.11 16.24 11.31
N ARG A 176 -1.79 15.12 11.09
CA ARG A 176 -1.86 13.98 12.02
C ARG A 176 -0.49 13.36 12.24
N ILE A 177 0.26 13.08 11.18
CA ILE A 177 1.63 12.56 11.28
C ILE A 177 2.54 13.51 12.08
N ASP A 178 2.42 14.82 11.90
CA ASP A 178 3.16 15.80 12.71
C ASP A 178 2.78 15.72 14.20
N ALA A 179 1.49 15.56 14.50
CA ALA A 179 1.00 15.38 15.86
C ALA A 179 1.51 14.07 16.48
N ASP A 180 1.55 12.98 15.70
CA ASP A 180 2.02 11.67 16.16
C ASP A 180 3.52 11.67 16.43
N ILE A 181 4.33 12.24 15.53
CA ILE A 181 5.78 12.41 15.75
C ILE A 181 6.05 13.18 17.05
N ALA A 182 5.27 14.22 17.33
CA ALA A 182 5.35 14.97 18.58
C ALA A 182 4.77 14.22 19.79
N ALA A 183 3.85 13.28 19.56
CA ALA A 183 3.21 12.49 20.60
C ALA A 183 4.11 11.36 21.10
N LEU A 184 4.87 10.71 20.22
CA LEU A 184 5.78 9.62 20.56
C LEU A 184 6.81 10.05 21.63
N VAL A 185 6.95 9.21 22.66
CA VAL A 185 7.82 9.40 23.81
C VAL A 185 8.96 8.39 23.75
N ASP A 186 10.14 8.89 23.42
CA ASP A 186 11.35 8.09 23.30
C ASP A 186 11.70 7.39 24.62
N GLY A 187 12.18 6.15 24.54
CA GLY A 187 12.59 5.33 25.68
C GLY A 187 11.46 4.76 26.55
N ALA A 188 10.19 5.01 26.21
CA ALA A 188 9.04 4.33 26.80
C ALA A 188 8.56 3.19 25.89
N ASP A 189 7.99 2.13 26.49
CA ASP A 189 7.48 0.98 25.75
C ASP A 189 6.24 1.32 24.89
N SER A 190 5.85 0.39 24.02
CA SER A 190 4.60 0.45 23.26
C SER A 190 3.92 -0.94 23.17
N PHE A 191 3.76 -1.50 21.98
CA PHE A 191 3.06 -2.76 21.70
C PHE A 191 3.88 -4.02 21.97
N GLY A 192 5.22 -3.93 22.05
CA GLY A 192 6.08 -5.11 22.12
C GLY A 192 5.80 -6.06 20.95
N SER A 193 5.70 -7.37 21.23
CA SER A 193 5.46 -8.39 20.21
C SER A 193 4.06 -8.37 19.57
N ALA A 194 3.18 -7.46 19.98
CA ALA A 194 1.92 -7.23 19.27
C ALA A 194 2.10 -6.35 18.03
N ASP A 195 3.22 -5.64 17.93
CA ASP A 195 3.62 -4.92 16.72
C ASP A 195 4.45 -5.85 15.84
N LEU A 196 3.92 -6.10 14.65
CA LEU A 196 4.45 -7.06 13.68
C LEU A 196 5.48 -6.43 12.74
N ILE A 197 5.76 -5.14 12.86
CA ILE A 197 6.68 -4.38 12.01
C ILE A 197 7.95 -4.04 12.80
N TYR A 198 7.83 -3.40 13.96
CA TYR A 198 8.97 -2.94 14.76
C TYR A 198 9.03 -3.53 16.17
N ASN A 199 8.19 -4.51 16.49
CA ASN A 199 8.19 -5.18 17.79
C ASN A 199 8.10 -4.17 18.97
N GLY A 200 7.40 -3.06 18.75
CA GLY A 200 7.14 -1.99 19.72
C GLY A 200 8.23 -0.93 19.81
N ASP A 201 9.21 -0.91 18.90
CA ASP A 201 10.27 0.12 18.90
C ASP A 201 9.72 1.49 18.47
N VAL A 202 9.61 2.37 19.46
CA VAL A 202 9.07 3.73 19.29
C VAL A 202 10.00 4.62 18.47
N ALA A 203 11.32 4.41 18.52
CA ALA A 203 12.26 5.19 17.72
C ALA A 203 12.13 4.82 16.23
N ALA A 204 11.98 3.52 15.93
CA ALA A 204 11.75 3.05 14.56
C ALA A 204 10.41 3.59 14.01
N TRP A 205 9.33 3.57 14.80
CA TRP A 205 8.05 4.19 14.42
C TRP A 205 8.16 5.69 14.16
N LYS A 206 9.01 6.40 14.90
CA LYS A 206 9.26 7.83 14.69
C LYS A 206 10.02 8.08 13.38
N MET A 207 10.97 7.23 13.02
CA MET A 207 11.65 7.29 11.71
C MET A 207 10.69 6.94 10.58
N PHE A 208 9.83 5.93 10.76
CA PHE A 208 8.79 5.60 9.79
C PHE A 208 7.83 6.78 9.58
N ALA A 209 7.36 7.44 10.64
CA ALA A 209 6.45 8.57 10.53
C ALA A 209 7.08 9.76 9.78
N ASN A 210 8.37 10.07 10.04
CA ASN A 210 9.09 11.09 9.27
C ASN A 210 9.28 10.68 7.80
N SER A 211 9.60 9.41 7.55
CA SER A 211 9.76 8.88 6.19
C SER A 211 8.43 8.88 5.42
N LEU A 212 7.31 8.57 6.08
CA LEU A 212 5.97 8.69 5.54
C LEU A 212 5.59 10.14 5.27
N LYS A 213 5.95 11.08 6.15
CA LYS A 213 5.78 12.52 5.91
C LYS A 213 6.53 12.97 4.65
N LEU A 214 7.77 12.51 4.45
CA LEU A 214 8.54 12.81 3.25
C LEU A 214 7.85 12.25 2.01
N LYS A 215 7.43 10.98 2.05
CA LYS A 215 6.66 10.33 0.98
C LYS A 215 5.43 11.15 0.58
N MET A 216 4.58 11.47 1.54
CA MET A 216 3.34 12.24 1.31
C MET A 216 3.64 13.63 0.74
N ALA A 217 4.67 14.32 1.27
CA ALA A 217 5.08 15.61 0.74
C ALA A 217 5.52 15.50 -0.74
N ILE A 218 6.34 14.50 -1.07
CA ILE A 218 6.77 14.26 -2.44
C ILE A 218 5.59 13.88 -3.33
N GLU A 219 4.65 13.09 -2.83
CA GLU A 219 3.51 12.61 -3.61
C GLU A 219 2.72 13.74 -4.28
N ILE A 220 2.49 14.83 -3.55
CA ILE A 220 1.76 16.00 -4.01
C ILE A 220 2.66 17.12 -4.56
N ALA A 221 3.94 16.84 -4.85
CA ALA A 221 4.93 17.87 -5.20
C ALA A 221 4.64 18.63 -6.50
N ASP A 222 3.79 18.08 -7.37
CA ASP A 222 3.34 18.73 -8.61
C ASP A 222 2.05 19.54 -8.42
N VAL A 223 1.46 19.53 -7.22
CA VAL A 223 0.32 20.40 -6.87
C VAL A 223 0.84 21.80 -6.55
N ASP A 224 0.88 22.67 -7.56
CA ASP A 224 1.41 24.05 -7.47
C ASP A 224 0.94 24.84 -6.24
N SER A 225 -0.35 24.72 -5.87
CA SER A 225 -0.93 25.43 -4.72
C SER A 225 -0.32 25.00 -3.38
N GLU A 226 0.28 23.81 -3.32
CA GLU A 226 0.86 23.22 -2.11
C GLU A 226 2.40 23.25 -2.10
N SER A 227 3.04 23.77 -3.16
CA SER A 227 4.51 23.80 -3.32
C SER A 227 5.29 24.26 -2.08
N ALA A 228 4.82 25.31 -1.39
CA ALA A 228 5.46 25.80 -0.17
C ALA A 228 5.31 24.84 1.02
N ALA A 229 4.14 24.18 1.15
CA ALA A 229 3.88 23.22 2.21
C ALA A 229 4.67 21.93 1.98
N VAL A 230 4.73 21.46 0.73
CA VAL A 230 5.55 20.31 0.30
C VAL A 230 7.01 20.53 0.67
N LYS A 231 7.58 21.66 0.24
CA LYS A 231 8.98 21.99 0.54
C LYS A 231 9.24 21.99 2.05
N ALA A 232 8.40 22.68 2.81
CA ALA A 232 8.55 22.77 4.26
C ALA A 232 8.45 21.40 4.94
N ALA A 233 7.52 20.55 4.50
CA ALA A 233 7.33 19.21 5.05
C ALA A 233 8.52 18.29 4.75
N ALA A 234 9.00 18.28 3.49
CA ALA A 234 10.15 17.49 3.08
C ALA A 234 11.43 17.90 3.82
N GLU A 235 11.73 19.21 3.89
CA GLU A 235 12.91 19.73 4.60
C GLU A 235 12.85 19.44 6.11
N ALA A 236 11.66 19.46 6.72
CA ALA A 236 11.49 19.15 8.13
C ALA A 236 11.65 17.65 8.44
N ALA A 237 11.20 16.79 7.53
CA ALA A 237 11.26 15.34 7.70
C ALA A 237 12.67 14.79 7.47
N ALA A 238 13.38 15.29 6.45
CA ALA A 238 14.65 14.74 5.95
C ALA A 238 15.72 14.40 7.01
N PRO A 239 15.92 15.19 8.10
CA PRO A 239 16.92 14.85 9.11
C PRO A 239 16.58 13.62 9.97
N ASN A 240 15.33 13.15 9.94
CA ASN A 240 14.80 12.10 10.83
C ASN A 240 14.16 10.93 10.07
N VAL A 241 14.32 10.87 8.75
CA VAL A 241 13.90 9.71 7.95
C VAL A 241 14.85 8.52 8.19
N PHE A 242 14.56 7.38 7.56
CA PHE A 242 15.41 6.20 7.58
C PHE A 242 16.87 6.53 7.24
N ALA A 243 17.80 6.00 8.03
CA ALA A 243 19.22 6.20 7.88
C ALA A 243 19.91 5.03 7.17
N SER A 244 19.28 3.85 7.17
CA SER A 244 19.74 2.66 6.46
C SER A 244 18.60 1.65 6.23
N SER A 245 18.86 0.58 5.49
CA SER A 245 17.89 -0.52 5.31
C SER A 245 17.53 -1.27 6.61
N ASP A 246 18.29 -1.11 7.69
CA ASP A 246 17.92 -1.65 9.01
C ASP A 246 16.66 -0.96 9.58
N ASP A 247 16.30 0.21 9.04
CA ASP A 247 15.12 0.98 9.44
C ASP A 247 13.89 0.67 8.57
N ASP A 248 13.97 -0.27 7.62
CA ASP A 248 12.86 -0.60 6.72
C ASP A 248 11.61 -1.05 7.48
N ALA A 249 10.44 -0.54 7.08
CA ALA A 249 9.16 -0.97 7.62
C ALA A 249 8.70 -2.23 6.89
N VAL A 250 9.00 -3.40 7.45
CA VAL A 250 8.66 -4.70 6.86
C VAL A 250 7.72 -5.45 7.78
N LEU A 251 6.60 -5.97 7.26
CA LEU A 251 5.85 -7.00 7.97
C LEU A 251 6.44 -8.36 7.64
N ASP A 252 6.95 -9.06 8.65
CA ASP A 252 7.51 -10.39 8.52
C ASP A 252 6.43 -11.48 8.61
N TYR A 253 6.48 -12.42 7.66
CA TYR A 253 5.57 -13.55 7.61
C TYR A 253 6.16 -14.79 8.28
N MET A 254 5.29 -15.70 8.71
CA MET A 254 5.67 -16.95 9.35
C MET A 254 5.67 -18.10 8.34
N GLY A 255 6.42 -19.17 8.65
CA GLY A 255 6.50 -20.36 7.77
C GLY A 255 5.26 -21.25 7.75
N ALA A 256 4.22 -20.94 8.55
CA ALA A 256 3.04 -21.78 8.71
C ALA A 256 1.75 -21.01 8.38
N THR A 257 0.86 -21.63 7.60
CA THR A 257 -0.46 -21.09 7.28
C THR A 257 -1.29 -20.88 8.56
N PRO A 258 -2.13 -19.83 8.65
CA PRO A 258 -2.48 -18.85 7.61
C PRO A 258 -1.57 -17.60 7.59
N ASN A 259 -0.41 -17.64 8.25
CA ASN A 259 0.46 -16.47 8.44
C ASN A 259 1.64 -16.43 7.46
N THR A 260 1.54 -17.11 6.33
CA THR A 260 2.54 -17.12 5.24
C THR A 260 2.32 -15.95 4.30
N ASN A 261 3.38 -15.50 3.63
CA ASN A 261 3.32 -14.43 2.63
C ASN A 261 2.28 -14.75 1.53
N PRO A 262 1.42 -13.80 1.15
CA PRO A 262 0.41 -14.01 0.11
C PRO A 262 0.96 -14.37 -1.27
N LEU A 263 2.15 -13.93 -1.66
CA LEU A 263 2.77 -14.36 -2.92
C LEU A 263 3.06 -15.86 -2.91
N TYR A 264 3.55 -16.40 -1.79
CA TYR A 264 3.70 -17.84 -1.63
C TYR A 264 2.36 -18.57 -1.78
N VAL A 265 1.29 -18.01 -1.21
CA VAL A 265 -0.05 -18.58 -1.33
C VAL A 265 -0.55 -18.53 -2.78
N ASP A 266 -0.44 -17.37 -3.43
CA ASP A 266 -0.99 -17.09 -4.75
C ASP A 266 -0.20 -17.78 -5.88
N LEU A 267 1.13 -17.85 -5.78
CA LEU A 267 2.04 -18.36 -6.83
C LEU A 267 2.44 -19.83 -6.62
N THR A 268 2.54 -20.29 -5.37
CA THR A 268 2.99 -21.66 -5.07
C THR A 268 1.86 -22.55 -4.56
N LEU A 269 1.19 -22.19 -3.45
CA LEU A 269 0.18 -23.06 -2.85
C LEU A 269 -1.09 -23.21 -3.70
N SER A 270 -1.43 -22.20 -4.51
CA SER A 270 -2.55 -22.26 -5.45
C SER A 270 -2.34 -23.34 -6.53
N GLY A 271 -1.08 -23.67 -6.83
CA GLY A 271 -0.69 -24.54 -7.94
C GLY A 271 -0.94 -23.93 -9.33
N ARG A 272 -1.14 -22.60 -9.41
CA ARG A 272 -1.45 -21.90 -10.66
C ARG A 272 -0.22 -21.19 -11.24
N HIS A 273 -0.06 -21.30 -12.56
CA HIS A 273 0.97 -20.60 -13.33
C HIS A 273 0.34 -19.44 -14.10
N ASP A 274 -0.30 -18.52 -13.37
CA ASP A 274 -1.08 -17.44 -13.98
C ASP A 274 -0.22 -16.27 -14.47
N PHE A 275 1.03 -16.15 -13.99
CA PHE A 275 1.86 -14.98 -14.22
C PHE A 275 3.27 -15.33 -14.69
N VAL A 276 3.82 -14.46 -15.53
CA VAL A 276 5.24 -14.37 -15.89
C VAL A 276 5.70 -12.91 -15.78
N PRO A 277 6.99 -12.61 -15.60
CA PRO A 277 7.50 -11.25 -15.74
C PRO A 277 7.12 -10.67 -17.11
N ALA A 278 6.67 -9.42 -17.13
CA ALA A 278 6.32 -8.75 -18.38
C ALA A 278 7.58 -8.32 -19.14
N ASN A 279 7.49 -8.30 -20.46
CA ASN A 279 8.57 -7.81 -21.33
C ASN A 279 8.97 -6.37 -21.00
N THR A 280 8.04 -5.53 -20.52
CA THR A 280 8.33 -4.15 -20.10
C THR A 280 9.51 -4.07 -19.13
N ILE A 281 9.46 -4.81 -18.00
CA ILE A 281 10.57 -4.79 -17.04
C ILE A 281 11.77 -5.59 -17.52
N VAL A 282 11.54 -6.74 -18.15
CA VAL A 282 12.63 -7.63 -18.58
C VAL A 282 13.50 -6.94 -19.63
N ASP A 283 12.90 -6.27 -20.62
CA ASP A 283 13.61 -5.60 -21.70
C ASP A 283 14.40 -4.39 -21.19
N ILE A 284 13.82 -3.59 -20.28
CA ILE A 284 14.52 -2.48 -19.62
C ILE A 284 15.74 -3.00 -18.85
N MET A 285 15.55 -4.01 -18.00
CA MET A 285 16.64 -4.56 -17.19
C MET A 285 17.70 -5.28 -18.05
N ASN A 286 17.31 -5.92 -19.14
CA ASN A 286 18.23 -6.51 -20.12
C ASN A 286 19.08 -5.41 -20.78
N GLY A 287 18.46 -4.31 -21.21
CA GLY A 287 19.16 -3.17 -21.80
C GLY A 287 20.18 -2.52 -20.87
N LEU A 288 19.90 -2.52 -19.56
CA LEU A 288 20.78 -1.99 -18.50
C LEU A 288 21.77 -3.03 -17.94
N ASN A 289 21.77 -4.26 -18.47
CA ASN A 289 22.52 -5.38 -17.89
C ASN A 289 22.35 -5.46 -16.36
N ASP A 290 21.13 -5.25 -15.87
CA ASP A 290 20.88 -5.07 -14.45
C ASP A 290 21.17 -6.37 -13.69
N PRO A 291 22.02 -6.34 -12.63
CA PRO A 291 22.36 -7.53 -11.86
C PRO A 291 21.18 -8.06 -11.04
N ARG A 292 20.12 -7.25 -10.81
CA ARG A 292 18.91 -7.71 -10.11
C ARG A 292 18.09 -8.69 -10.94
N ARG A 293 18.35 -8.86 -12.25
CA ARG A 293 17.63 -9.84 -13.09
C ARG A 293 17.68 -11.24 -12.49
N ASP A 294 18.83 -11.65 -11.99
CA ASP A 294 19.05 -12.98 -11.38
C ASP A 294 18.32 -13.15 -10.04
N ALA A 295 17.90 -12.06 -9.38
CA ALA A 295 17.12 -12.09 -8.15
C ALA A 295 15.61 -11.90 -8.40
N TYR A 296 15.23 -11.37 -9.57
CA TYR A 296 13.85 -11.07 -9.94
C TYR A 296 13.25 -12.17 -10.81
N PHE A 297 14.06 -12.80 -11.64
CA PHE A 297 13.63 -13.72 -12.69
C PHE A 297 14.45 -15.01 -12.69
N ASP A 298 13.77 -16.11 -12.96
CA ASP A 298 14.40 -17.37 -13.33
C ASP A 298 14.52 -17.47 -14.86
N LEU A 299 15.65 -18.00 -15.34
CA LEU A 299 15.82 -18.34 -16.76
C LEU A 299 14.93 -19.53 -17.14
N ILE A 300 14.49 -19.54 -18.39
CA ILE A 300 13.93 -20.75 -19.00
C ILE A 300 15.02 -21.81 -19.06
N ASP A 301 14.69 -23.07 -18.76
CA ASP A 301 15.66 -24.16 -18.77
C ASP A 301 16.40 -24.26 -20.12
N GLY A 302 17.73 -24.24 -20.06
CA GLY A 302 18.62 -24.27 -21.22
C GLY A 302 18.78 -22.94 -21.98
N GLN A 303 18.14 -21.84 -21.55
CA GLN A 303 18.34 -20.50 -22.12
C GLN A 303 19.38 -19.70 -21.34
N THR A 304 19.92 -18.66 -21.99
CA THR A 304 20.93 -17.74 -21.40
C THR A 304 20.46 -16.30 -21.31
N GLU A 305 19.25 -16.00 -21.78
CA GLU A 305 18.66 -14.66 -21.79
C GLU A 305 17.31 -14.70 -21.08
N TYR A 306 17.02 -13.63 -20.33
CA TYR A 306 15.72 -13.43 -19.73
C TYR A 306 14.73 -12.96 -20.78
N VAL A 307 13.55 -13.59 -20.83
CA VAL A 307 12.51 -13.30 -21.82
C VAL A 307 11.20 -13.04 -21.08
N GLY A 308 10.71 -11.80 -21.14
CA GLY A 308 9.43 -11.44 -20.54
C GLY A 308 8.25 -11.78 -21.45
N GLY A 309 7.09 -12.06 -20.85
CA GLY A 309 5.83 -12.22 -21.56
C GLY A 309 5.39 -10.91 -22.21
N ASP A 310 4.86 -10.98 -23.43
CA ASP A 310 4.34 -9.80 -24.13
C ASP A 310 3.19 -9.19 -23.32
N TYR A 311 3.38 -7.96 -22.80
CA TYR A 311 2.43 -7.37 -21.87
C TYR A 311 1.02 -7.26 -22.45
N GLY A 312 0.05 -7.84 -21.74
CA GLY A 312 -1.36 -7.86 -22.13
C GLY A 312 -1.71 -8.92 -23.18
N TYR A 313 -0.74 -9.68 -23.68
CA TYR A 313 -0.98 -10.86 -24.51
C TYR A 313 -0.88 -12.13 -23.69
N SER A 314 -1.58 -13.17 -24.12
CA SER A 314 -1.51 -14.49 -23.49
C SER A 314 -0.10 -15.04 -23.65
N SER A 315 0.62 -15.10 -22.52
CA SER A 315 2.03 -15.47 -22.49
C SER A 315 2.23 -16.85 -21.88
N ALA A 316 2.19 -17.91 -22.70
CA ALA A 316 2.27 -19.29 -22.21
C ALA A 316 3.51 -19.53 -21.30
N TYR A 317 3.28 -19.95 -20.06
CA TYR A 317 4.28 -19.98 -18.98
C TYR A 317 5.63 -20.61 -19.36
N ASP A 318 5.62 -21.74 -20.08
CA ASP A 318 6.85 -22.48 -20.44
C ASP A 318 7.74 -21.76 -21.47
N ASN A 319 7.24 -20.71 -22.12
CA ASN A 319 7.97 -19.99 -23.18
C ASN A 319 8.72 -18.75 -22.67
N TYR A 320 8.55 -18.38 -21.41
CA TYR A 320 9.05 -17.13 -20.83
C TYR A 320 9.82 -17.40 -19.55
N SER A 321 10.68 -16.46 -19.17
CA SER A 321 11.27 -16.43 -17.83
C SER A 321 10.19 -16.47 -16.77
N HIS A 322 10.54 -16.97 -15.59
CA HIS A 322 9.60 -17.03 -14.46
C HIS A 322 9.94 -15.95 -13.44
N ILE A 323 8.99 -15.61 -12.58
CA ILE A 323 9.28 -14.85 -11.37
C ILE A 323 10.22 -15.72 -10.54
N ASP A 324 11.28 -15.13 -9.97
CA ASP A 324 12.29 -15.90 -9.25
C ASP A 324 11.71 -16.76 -8.11
N ALA A 325 12.26 -17.97 -7.97
CA ALA A 325 11.82 -18.96 -6.98
C ALA A 325 11.89 -18.46 -5.53
N TYR A 326 12.83 -17.59 -5.15
CA TYR A 326 12.87 -16.98 -3.83
C TYR A 326 11.63 -16.12 -3.58
N ILE A 327 11.15 -15.36 -4.57
CA ILE A 327 9.92 -14.55 -4.45
C ILE A 327 8.69 -15.47 -4.37
N MET A 328 8.63 -16.50 -5.22
CA MET A 328 7.46 -17.37 -5.32
C MET A 328 7.33 -18.38 -4.17
N GLN A 329 8.45 -18.93 -3.69
CA GLN A 329 8.47 -20.15 -2.86
C GLN A 329 8.86 -19.88 -1.41
N THR A 330 9.13 -18.63 -1.02
CA THR A 330 9.50 -18.29 0.36
C THR A 330 8.25 -17.92 1.19
N PRO A 331 7.74 -18.81 2.05
CA PRO A 331 6.55 -18.53 2.87
C PRO A 331 6.75 -17.40 3.88
N THR A 332 8.00 -17.12 4.27
CA THR A 332 8.39 -16.09 5.24
C THR A 332 8.83 -14.79 4.59
N LEU A 333 8.69 -14.63 3.27
CA LEU A 333 9.13 -13.42 2.58
C LEU A 333 8.48 -12.19 3.23
N GLY A 334 9.26 -11.24 3.72
CA GLY A 334 8.72 -10.00 4.29
C GLY A 334 8.01 -9.16 3.24
N ASN A 335 7.02 -8.36 3.65
CA ASN A 335 6.38 -7.38 2.78
C ASN A 335 6.72 -5.94 3.23
N PRO A 336 7.55 -5.22 2.48
CA PRO A 336 7.92 -3.84 2.80
C PRO A 336 6.76 -2.86 2.57
N LEU A 337 6.43 -2.10 3.60
CA LEU A 337 5.45 -1.01 3.58
C LEU A 337 6.08 0.31 3.15
N LEU A 338 7.31 0.58 3.61
CA LEU A 338 8.18 1.71 3.27
C LEU A 338 9.63 1.27 3.45
N THR A 339 10.53 1.70 2.56
CA THR A 339 11.95 1.29 2.61
C THR A 339 12.89 2.48 2.55
N TYR A 340 14.12 2.31 3.02
CA TYR A 340 15.20 3.26 2.89
C TYR A 340 15.53 3.56 1.42
N SER A 341 15.53 2.56 0.54
CA SER A 341 15.71 2.78 -0.91
C SER A 341 14.64 3.73 -1.48
N GLU A 342 13.38 3.55 -1.08
CA GLU A 342 12.28 4.46 -1.42
C GLU A 342 12.50 5.88 -0.88
N VAL A 343 12.92 6.00 0.39
CA VAL A 343 13.27 7.30 1.01
C VAL A 343 14.39 8.00 0.23
N GLN A 344 15.41 7.26 -0.20
CA GLN A 344 16.53 7.82 -0.96
C GLN A 344 16.07 8.35 -2.33
N PHE A 345 15.17 7.66 -3.03
CA PHE A 345 14.56 8.22 -4.25
C PHE A 345 13.77 9.51 -3.98
N TYR A 346 13.02 9.58 -2.87
CA TYR A 346 12.33 10.80 -2.47
C TYR A 346 13.28 11.96 -2.15
N LEU A 347 14.42 11.69 -1.52
CA LEU A 347 15.46 12.69 -1.25
C LEU A 347 16.19 13.13 -2.54
N ALA A 348 16.40 12.23 -3.49
CA ALA A 348 16.95 12.56 -4.80
C ALA A 348 16.03 13.51 -5.56
N GLU A 349 14.74 13.20 -5.61
CA GLU A 349 13.74 14.06 -6.23
C GLU A 349 13.61 15.42 -5.50
N ALA A 350 13.58 15.41 -4.16
CA ALA A 350 13.55 16.64 -3.38
C ALA A 350 14.71 17.58 -3.72
N ASN A 351 15.92 17.04 -3.93
CA ASN A 351 17.08 17.81 -4.36
C ASN A 351 16.90 18.41 -5.77
N GLU A 352 16.37 17.66 -6.73
CA GLU A 352 16.06 18.17 -8.08
C GLU A 352 15.00 19.28 -8.07
N ARG A 353 14.07 19.20 -7.11
CA ARG A 353 13.08 20.25 -6.84
C ARG A 353 13.64 21.45 -6.06
N GLY A 354 14.92 21.42 -5.67
CA GLY A 354 15.60 22.51 -4.95
C GLY A 354 15.21 22.63 -3.47
N PHE A 355 14.86 21.51 -2.84
CA PHE A 355 14.62 21.42 -1.40
C PHE A 355 15.94 21.15 -0.66
N ASN A 356 16.08 21.68 0.55
CA ASN A 356 17.28 21.50 1.37
C ASN A 356 17.17 20.24 2.23
N VAL A 357 17.35 19.07 1.60
CA VAL A 357 17.20 17.77 2.29
C VAL A 357 18.55 17.07 2.58
N GLY A 358 19.67 17.76 2.36
CA GLY A 358 21.01 17.17 2.46
C GLY A 358 21.42 16.43 1.19
N GLY A 359 22.70 16.02 1.15
CA GLY A 359 23.28 15.34 -0.01
C GLY A 359 23.17 16.13 -1.32
N SER A 360 23.35 15.43 -2.42
CA SER A 360 22.96 15.86 -3.76
C SER A 360 21.98 14.84 -4.35
N ALA A 361 21.28 15.22 -5.43
CA ALA A 361 20.40 14.28 -6.14
C ALA A 361 21.14 13.01 -6.60
N GLU A 362 22.39 13.15 -7.06
CA GLU A 362 23.24 12.02 -7.46
C GLU A 362 23.63 11.13 -6.27
N ASP A 363 23.96 11.72 -5.11
CA ASP A 363 24.29 10.95 -3.90
C ASP A 363 23.11 10.05 -3.48
N HIS A 364 21.92 10.65 -3.38
CA HIS A 364 20.71 9.94 -3.00
C HIS A 364 20.25 8.92 -4.04
N TYR A 365 20.36 9.25 -5.34
CA TYR A 365 20.06 8.32 -6.43
C TYR A 365 20.95 7.08 -6.38
N ASN A 366 22.27 7.27 -6.22
CA ASN A 366 23.22 6.16 -6.15
C ASN A 366 22.99 5.31 -4.90
N GLU A 367 22.67 5.94 -3.76
CA GLU A 367 22.34 5.25 -2.51
C GLU A 367 21.03 4.46 -2.62
N ALA A 368 20.02 5.01 -3.32
CA ALA A 368 18.75 4.32 -3.55
C ALA A 368 18.94 3.03 -4.37
N ILE A 369 19.75 3.08 -5.43
CA ILE A 369 20.10 1.91 -6.24
C ILE A 369 20.93 0.92 -5.42
N THR A 370 21.94 1.41 -4.69
CA THR A 370 22.83 0.59 -3.86
C THR A 370 22.04 -0.18 -2.81
N SER A 371 21.21 0.50 -2.04
CA SER A 371 20.38 -0.11 -0.99
C SER A 371 19.34 -1.08 -1.58
N SER A 372 18.73 -0.75 -2.73
CA SER A 372 17.85 -1.68 -3.46
C SER A 372 18.58 -2.97 -3.81
N MET A 373 19.74 -2.87 -4.48
CA MET A 373 20.51 -4.02 -4.92
C MET A 373 21.06 -4.85 -3.75
N ALA A 374 21.54 -4.19 -2.70
CA ALA A 374 22.01 -4.85 -1.49
C ALA A 374 20.89 -5.65 -0.80
N GLY A 375 19.66 -5.10 -0.76
CA GLY A 375 18.49 -5.81 -0.23
C GLY A 375 18.13 -7.08 -1.00
N TRP A 376 18.49 -7.15 -2.30
CA TRP A 376 18.35 -8.34 -3.14
C TRP A 376 19.60 -9.24 -3.14
N GLY A 377 20.58 -8.95 -2.29
CA GLY A 377 21.79 -9.77 -2.14
C GLY A 377 22.81 -9.62 -3.26
N ILE A 378 22.71 -8.56 -4.08
CA ILE A 378 23.67 -8.29 -5.14
C ILE A 378 25.03 -7.89 -4.53
N PRO A 379 26.15 -8.50 -4.94
CA PRO A 379 27.48 -8.15 -4.43
C PRO A 379 27.85 -6.70 -4.73
N GLN A 380 28.51 -6.02 -3.79
CA GLN A 380 28.92 -4.61 -3.95
C GLN A 380 29.70 -4.34 -5.25
N ALA A 381 30.55 -5.27 -5.69
CA ALA A 381 31.32 -5.11 -6.92
C ALA A 381 30.44 -5.04 -8.19
N ASP A 382 29.32 -5.74 -8.20
CA ASP A 382 28.36 -5.73 -9.31
C ASP A 382 27.50 -4.46 -9.25
N ILE A 383 27.18 -3.98 -8.04
CA ILE A 383 26.52 -2.67 -7.83
C ILE A 383 27.41 -1.54 -8.35
N ASP A 384 28.68 -1.52 -7.97
CA ASP A 384 29.65 -0.51 -8.42
C ASP A 384 29.79 -0.52 -9.96
N THR A 385 29.80 -1.72 -10.54
CA THR A 385 29.84 -1.90 -12.00
C THR A 385 28.57 -1.37 -12.66
N TYR A 386 27.40 -1.63 -12.07
CA TYR A 386 26.12 -1.14 -12.58
C TYR A 386 26.02 0.39 -12.52
N LEU A 387 26.37 1.00 -11.39
CA LEU A 387 26.35 2.47 -11.23
C LEU A 387 27.34 3.18 -12.15
N ALA A 388 28.39 2.50 -12.60
CA ALA A 388 29.36 3.06 -13.54
C ALA A 388 28.92 2.98 -15.02
N GLN A 389 27.80 2.31 -15.33
CA GLN A 389 27.30 2.24 -16.70
C GLN A 389 26.86 3.63 -17.18
N PRO A 390 27.22 4.08 -18.40
CA PRO A 390 26.83 5.39 -18.90
C PRO A 390 25.32 5.63 -18.90
N GLU A 391 24.53 4.57 -19.12
CA GLU A 391 23.07 4.57 -19.14
C GLU A 391 22.44 4.66 -17.74
N VAL A 392 23.20 4.40 -16.68
CA VAL A 392 22.74 4.41 -15.27
C VAL A 392 23.34 5.59 -14.51
N ALA A 393 24.63 5.87 -14.65
CA ALA A 393 25.31 6.90 -13.89
C ALA A 393 24.57 8.24 -14.01
N TYR A 394 24.18 8.83 -12.87
CA TYR A 394 23.26 9.98 -12.83
C TYR A 394 23.69 11.13 -13.75
N SER A 395 25.00 11.40 -13.78
CA SER A 395 25.61 12.47 -14.58
C SER A 395 25.65 12.21 -16.09
N THR A 396 25.58 10.96 -16.55
CA THR A 396 25.70 10.60 -17.98
C THR A 396 24.47 9.94 -18.57
N ALA A 397 23.59 9.37 -17.74
CA ALA A 397 22.34 8.79 -18.20
C ALA A 397 21.55 9.82 -19.01
N ASN A 398 20.92 9.37 -20.08
CA ASN A 398 20.07 10.23 -20.90
C ASN A 398 18.78 10.58 -20.17
N GLY A 399 18.02 11.54 -20.70
CA GLY A 399 16.71 11.90 -20.15
C GLY A 399 16.73 12.99 -19.07
N THR A 400 15.53 13.32 -18.60
CA THR A 400 15.35 14.24 -17.47
C THR A 400 15.64 13.54 -16.14
N TRP A 401 15.69 14.29 -15.03
CA TRP A 401 15.81 13.66 -13.72
C TRP A 401 14.60 12.76 -13.41
N GLN A 402 13.40 13.08 -13.90
CA GLN A 402 12.21 12.22 -13.77
C GLN A 402 12.45 10.86 -14.42
N GLU A 403 13.03 10.83 -15.62
CA GLU A 403 13.33 9.59 -16.33
C GLU A 403 14.37 8.75 -15.58
N LYS A 404 15.44 9.38 -15.09
CA LYS A 404 16.51 8.71 -14.35
C LYS A 404 16.01 8.12 -13.04
N ILE A 405 15.43 8.98 -12.19
CA ILE A 405 14.94 8.62 -10.85
C ILE A 405 13.76 7.67 -10.98
N GLY A 406 12.75 8.01 -11.80
CA GLY A 406 11.53 7.22 -11.97
C GLY A 406 11.79 5.82 -12.51
N THR A 407 12.66 5.67 -13.51
CA THR A 407 13.00 4.34 -14.05
C THR A 407 13.70 3.46 -12.99
N GLN A 408 14.68 4.00 -12.26
CA GLN A 408 15.39 3.21 -11.25
C GLN A 408 14.54 2.93 -10.00
N ALA A 409 13.69 3.87 -9.60
CA ALA A 409 12.71 3.67 -8.54
C ALA A 409 11.73 2.56 -8.93
N TRP A 410 11.21 2.61 -10.16
CA TRP A 410 10.32 1.56 -10.67
C TRP A 410 11.02 0.19 -10.72
N ILE A 411 12.29 0.08 -11.13
CA ILE A 411 13.00 -1.22 -11.05
C ILE A 411 13.17 -1.67 -9.58
N ALA A 412 13.47 -0.75 -8.66
CA ALA A 412 13.65 -1.07 -7.24
C ALA A 412 12.35 -1.58 -6.58
N PHE A 413 11.17 -1.20 -7.10
CA PHE A 413 9.87 -1.50 -6.50
C PHE A 413 9.15 -2.72 -7.10
N TYR A 414 9.86 -3.63 -7.77
CA TYR A 414 9.33 -4.78 -8.51
C TYR A 414 8.22 -5.59 -7.80
N THR A 415 8.36 -5.91 -6.52
CA THR A 415 7.34 -6.67 -5.76
C THR A 415 6.22 -5.79 -5.18
N ARG A 416 6.36 -4.47 -5.28
CA ARG A 416 5.49 -3.44 -4.68
C ARG A 416 4.71 -2.71 -5.77
N GLY A 417 3.94 -3.47 -6.56
CA GLY A 417 3.18 -2.98 -7.72
C GLY A 417 2.43 -1.66 -7.53
N TYR A 418 1.77 -1.45 -6.38
CA TYR A 418 1.08 -0.18 -6.13
C TYR A 418 2.03 1.01 -6.12
N LEU A 419 3.19 0.87 -5.47
CA LEU A 419 4.19 1.92 -5.42
C LEU A 419 4.79 2.16 -6.80
N GLY A 420 5.17 1.10 -7.52
CA GLY A 420 5.67 1.20 -8.89
C GLY A 420 4.70 1.94 -9.83
N TRP A 421 3.41 1.63 -9.74
CA TRP A 421 2.36 2.32 -10.51
C TRP A 421 2.12 3.77 -10.03
N THR A 422 2.18 4.04 -8.72
CA THR A 422 2.07 5.41 -8.19
C THR A 422 3.23 6.31 -8.63
N GLU A 423 4.47 5.83 -8.55
CA GLU A 423 5.62 6.62 -8.99
C GLU A 423 5.63 6.80 -10.51
N TRP A 424 5.17 5.80 -11.27
CA TRP A 424 4.95 5.96 -12.71
C TRP A 424 3.94 7.09 -13.00
N ARG A 425 2.81 7.16 -12.28
CA ARG A 425 1.84 8.27 -12.41
C ARG A 425 2.41 9.64 -12.01
N ARG A 426 3.42 9.68 -11.14
CA ARG A 426 4.05 10.93 -10.69
C ARG A 426 5.13 11.43 -11.63
N LEU A 427 5.93 10.51 -12.15
CA LEU A 427 7.16 10.83 -12.89
C LEU A 427 7.03 10.54 -14.39
N ASP A 428 5.97 9.86 -14.83
CA ASP A 428 5.70 9.45 -16.22
C ASP A 428 6.73 8.47 -16.81
N PHE A 429 7.60 7.89 -15.97
CA PHE A 429 8.66 6.97 -16.36
C PHE A 429 8.69 5.71 -15.50
N PRO A 430 9.07 4.55 -16.07
CA PRO A 430 9.50 4.36 -17.45
C PRO A 430 8.34 4.35 -18.44
N ILE A 431 8.67 4.30 -19.72
CA ILE A 431 7.67 4.18 -20.78
C ILE A 431 7.12 2.74 -20.80
N PHE A 432 5.83 2.62 -20.50
CA PHE A 432 5.10 1.35 -20.43
C PHE A 432 4.71 0.81 -21.82
N ASN A 433 4.65 -0.51 -21.96
CA ASN A 433 4.12 -1.13 -23.17
C ASN A 433 2.60 -0.99 -23.22
N LEU A 434 2.03 -0.64 -24.37
CA LEU A 434 0.58 -0.60 -24.54
C LEU A 434 0.03 -2.02 -24.77
N PRO A 435 -0.87 -2.54 -23.91
CA PRO A 435 -1.53 -3.82 -24.14
C PRO A 435 -2.50 -3.73 -25.33
N PRO A 436 -2.90 -4.86 -25.94
CA PRO A 436 -3.70 -4.89 -27.16
C PRO A 436 -5.11 -4.28 -27.01
N ALA A 437 -5.64 -4.21 -25.80
CA ALA A 437 -6.97 -3.65 -25.55
C ALA A 437 -7.04 -2.12 -25.60
N ILE A 438 -5.91 -1.42 -25.57
CA ILE A 438 -5.87 0.04 -25.62
C ILE A 438 -5.06 0.55 -26.82
N THR A 439 -5.29 1.81 -27.19
CA THR A 439 -4.67 2.44 -28.37
C THR A 439 -3.82 3.66 -28.04
N SER A 440 -3.88 4.15 -26.80
CA SER A 440 -3.18 5.33 -26.32
C SER A 440 -2.83 5.24 -24.83
N TYR A 441 -1.84 6.02 -24.39
CA TYR A 441 -1.46 6.09 -22.97
C TYR A 441 -2.55 6.71 -22.08
N ASP A 442 -3.39 7.59 -22.62
CA ASP A 442 -4.51 8.21 -21.91
C ASP A 442 -5.58 7.19 -21.46
N GLU A 443 -5.50 5.94 -21.94
CA GLU A 443 -6.37 4.83 -21.57
C GLU A 443 -5.80 3.96 -20.44
N ILE A 444 -4.54 4.16 -20.03
CA ILE A 444 -3.96 3.46 -18.88
C ILE A 444 -4.67 3.95 -17.60
N PRO A 445 -5.11 3.06 -16.70
CA PRO A 445 -5.69 3.44 -15.43
C PRO A 445 -4.75 4.32 -14.60
N VAL A 446 -5.31 5.40 -14.07
CA VAL A 446 -4.65 6.33 -13.14
C VAL A 446 -5.34 6.36 -11.77
N ARG A 447 -6.40 5.57 -11.58
CA ARG A 447 -7.09 5.33 -10.30
C ARG A 447 -7.90 4.04 -10.36
N TYR A 448 -8.34 3.57 -9.19
CA TYR A 448 -9.49 2.67 -9.11
C TYR A 448 -10.79 3.47 -9.19
N THR A 449 -11.81 2.88 -9.83
CA THR A 449 -13.18 3.37 -9.69
C THR A 449 -13.66 3.17 -8.26
N PHE A 450 -14.67 3.92 -7.83
CA PHE A 450 -15.31 3.63 -6.55
C PHE A 450 -15.92 2.22 -6.56
N PRO A 451 -16.05 1.57 -5.39
CA PRO A 451 -16.69 0.26 -5.30
C PRO A 451 -18.08 0.24 -5.93
N ASN A 452 -18.39 -0.81 -6.69
CA ASN A 452 -19.69 -0.93 -7.37
C ASN A 452 -20.87 -0.86 -6.38
N GLY A 453 -20.67 -1.36 -5.17
CA GLY A 453 -21.67 -1.28 -4.10
C GLY A 453 -22.10 0.15 -3.75
N GLU A 454 -21.17 1.12 -3.81
CA GLU A 454 -21.42 2.51 -3.40
C GLU A 454 -22.47 3.20 -4.26
N GLN A 455 -22.53 2.85 -5.56
CA GLN A 455 -23.54 3.36 -6.48
C GLN A 455 -24.97 3.02 -6.03
N THR A 456 -25.13 1.86 -5.37
CA THR A 456 -26.43 1.34 -4.93
C THR A 456 -26.72 1.61 -3.46
N LEU A 457 -25.70 1.58 -2.61
CA LEU A 457 -25.83 1.69 -1.16
C LEU A 457 -25.68 3.14 -0.68
N ASN A 458 -24.83 3.94 -1.31
CA ASN A 458 -24.50 5.32 -0.93
C ASN A 458 -24.60 6.30 -2.13
N GLY A 459 -25.57 6.07 -3.02
CA GLY A 459 -25.60 6.63 -4.37
C GLY A 459 -25.57 8.17 -4.47
N ALA A 460 -26.16 8.88 -3.50
CA ALA A 460 -26.14 10.35 -3.48
C ALA A 460 -24.72 10.90 -3.21
N ASN A 461 -24.05 10.42 -2.15
CA ASN A 461 -22.70 10.84 -1.81
C ASN A 461 -21.69 10.36 -2.87
N TYR A 462 -21.85 9.13 -3.38
CA TYR A 462 -21.07 8.62 -4.51
C TYR A 462 -21.17 9.56 -5.73
N THR A 463 -22.38 9.97 -6.11
CA THR A 463 -22.60 10.84 -7.29
C THR A 463 -21.91 12.20 -7.10
N THR A 464 -21.99 12.77 -5.89
CA THR A 464 -21.29 14.02 -5.56
C THR A 464 -19.77 13.84 -5.63
N ALA A 465 -19.23 12.76 -5.07
CA ALA A 465 -17.81 12.46 -5.08
C ALA A 465 -17.26 12.26 -6.50
N ALA A 466 -17.94 11.42 -7.29
CA ALA A 466 -17.59 11.16 -8.69
C ALA A 466 -17.60 12.45 -9.51
N ALA A 467 -18.62 13.29 -9.35
CA ALA A 467 -18.68 14.57 -10.07
C ALA A 467 -17.54 15.53 -9.66
N ALA A 468 -17.14 15.55 -8.38
CA ALA A 468 -16.11 16.45 -7.87
C ALA A 468 -14.71 16.14 -8.44
N ILE A 469 -14.41 14.86 -8.71
CA ILE A 469 -13.13 14.45 -9.31
C ILE A 469 -13.15 14.41 -10.85
N GLY A 470 -14.28 14.74 -11.50
CA GLY A 470 -14.41 14.75 -12.97
C GLY A 470 -14.98 13.48 -13.59
N GLY A 471 -15.61 12.61 -12.79
CA GLY A 471 -16.21 11.34 -13.21
C GLY A 471 -15.64 10.16 -12.44
N ASP A 472 -16.26 8.98 -12.56
CA ASP A 472 -15.76 7.73 -11.98
C ASP A 472 -15.24 6.79 -13.09
N LEU A 473 -14.17 7.22 -13.75
CA LEU A 473 -13.44 6.40 -14.73
C LEU A 473 -12.08 6.01 -14.18
N LEU A 474 -11.53 4.90 -14.71
CA LEU A 474 -10.14 4.50 -14.43
C LEU A 474 -9.13 5.54 -14.93
N THR A 475 -9.49 6.30 -15.95
CA THR A 475 -8.65 7.33 -16.60
C THR A 475 -8.84 8.73 -16.03
N THR A 476 -9.70 8.90 -15.01
CA THR A 476 -9.87 10.19 -14.34
C THR A 476 -8.66 10.45 -13.42
N LYS A 477 -7.81 11.42 -13.78
CA LYS A 477 -6.65 11.81 -12.97
C LYS A 477 -7.03 12.28 -11.58
N LEU A 478 -6.21 11.92 -10.60
CA LEU A 478 -6.35 12.37 -9.21
C LEU A 478 -5.73 13.76 -9.02
N TYR A 479 -5.98 14.38 -7.87
CA TYR A 479 -5.58 15.76 -7.62
C TYR A 479 -4.06 16.00 -7.70
N TRP A 480 -3.24 14.98 -7.45
CA TRP A 480 -1.78 15.05 -7.49
C TRP A 480 -1.18 14.60 -8.83
N ASP A 481 -1.91 13.84 -9.63
CA ASP A 481 -1.51 13.38 -10.96
C ASP A 481 -1.75 14.51 -11.97
N LYS A 482 -0.71 15.33 -12.22
CA LYS A 482 -0.82 16.58 -13.01
C LYS A 482 -0.40 16.45 -14.46
N HIS A 483 0.46 15.50 -14.80
CA HIS A 483 1.17 15.46 -16.08
C HIS A 483 0.66 14.33 -16.95
#